data_AF-A0A2T4N3P9-F1
#
_entry.id   AF-A0A2T4N3P9-F1
#
_cell.length_a   1.000
_cell.length_b   1.000
_cell.length_c   1.000
_cell.angle_alpha   90.00
_cell.angle_beta   90.00
_cell.angle_gamma   90.00
#
_symmetry.space_group_name_H-M   'P 1'
#
loop_
_entity.id
_entity.type
_entity.pdbx_description
1 polymer ?
#
loop_
_entity_poly.entity_id
_entity_poly.type
_entity_poly.pdbx_seq_one_letter_code
_entity_poly.pdbx_strand_id
1 'polypeptide(L)'
;MFNIIIAVIAIALIAILTIASMYHGGSAFNDNKIVADAARYRTEATQISSAITLFKSDGNVITDKFVLQDLVDKKYLNALPAGWLPGSNKIIMPLDTSSDASEAVCITAIEQSGYKFDPADTKVDAYSKDPKKGIPHCDKPELDPMVPCCVNKTAEAG
;
A
#
# COMPACT_ATOMS: atom_id res chain seq x y z
N MET A 1 30.89 -45.70 -16.31
CA MET A 1 29.77 -46.00 -15.38
C MET A 1 29.69 -45.01 -14.21
N PHE A 2 30.80 -44.46 -13.72
CA PHE A 2 30.84 -43.45 -12.66
C PHE A 2 30.11 -42.13 -13.01
N ASN A 3 30.23 -41.66 -14.27
CA ASN A 3 29.59 -40.40 -14.71
C ASN A 3 28.06 -40.42 -14.72
N ILE A 4 27.41 -41.58 -14.94
CA ILE A 4 25.94 -41.65 -14.94
C ILE A 4 25.41 -41.53 -13.51
N ILE A 5 26.09 -42.13 -12.54
CA ILE A 5 25.68 -42.06 -11.13
C ILE A 5 25.79 -40.61 -10.63
N ILE A 6 26.89 -39.92 -10.94
CA ILE A 6 27.07 -38.51 -10.55
C ILE A 6 26.01 -37.62 -11.23
N ALA A 7 25.70 -37.85 -12.50
CA ALA A 7 24.69 -37.08 -13.21
C ALA A 7 23.29 -37.25 -12.59
N VAL A 8 22.91 -38.48 -12.23
CA VAL A 8 21.61 -38.75 -11.58
C VAL A 8 21.53 -38.08 -10.19
N ILE A 9 22.61 -38.15 -9.40
CA ILE A 9 22.67 -37.49 -8.09
C ILE A 9 22.61 -35.97 -8.25
N ALA A 10 23.29 -35.38 -9.24
CA ALA A 10 23.26 -33.94 -9.49
C ALA A 10 21.85 -33.46 -9.86
N ILE A 11 21.13 -34.18 -10.72
CA ILE A 11 19.74 -33.85 -11.08
C ILE A 11 18.83 -33.95 -9.85
N ALA A 12 19.00 -34.98 -9.02
CA ALA A 12 18.23 -35.13 -7.79
C ALA A 12 18.48 -33.97 -6.80
N LEU A 13 19.74 -33.54 -6.64
CA LEU A 13 20.09 -32.42 -5.77
C LEU A 13 19.53 -31.09 -6.28
N ILE A 14 19.59 -30.84 -7.60
CA ILE A 14 18.98 -29.66 -8.20
C ILE A 14 17.46 -29.69 -7.94
N ALA A 15 16.78 -30.81 -8.20
CA ALA A 15 15.34 -30.93 -7.99
C ALA A 15 14.95 -30.62 -6.53
N ILE A 16 15.69 -31.13 -5.54
CA ILE A 16 15.45 -30.86 -4.12
C ILE A 16 15.64 -29.37 -3.81
N LEU A 17 16.71 -28.75 -4.32
CA LEU A 17 16.98 -27.33 -4.12
C LEU A 17 15.91 -26.45 -4.76
N THR A 18 15.46 -26.76 -5.97
CA THR A 18 14.40 -25.98 -6.64
C THR A 18 13.11 -26.04 -5.84
N ILE A 19 12.73 -27.21 -5.33
CA ILE A 19 11.53 -27.38 -4.49
C ILE A 19 11.67 -26.56 -3.20
N ALA A 20 12.81 -26.63 -2.52
CA ALA A 20 13.08 -25.86 -1.31
C ALA A 20 13.05 -24.35 -1.58
N SER A 21 13.64 -23.89 -2.69
CA SER A 21 13.63 -22.49 -3.11
C SER A 21 12.23 -22.01 -3.49
N MET A 22 11.37 -22.85 -4.08
CA MET A 22 9.99 -22.46 -4.37
C MET A 22 9.16 -22.36 -3.09
N TYR A 23 9.34 -23.31 -2.15
CA TYR A 23 8.58 -23.33 -0.90
C TYR A 23 8.96 -22.19 0.05
N HIS A 24 10.25 -21.88 0.19
CA HIS A 24 10.73 -20.81 1.08
C HIS A 24 10.96 -19.46 0.38
N GLY A 25 11.24 -19.46 -0.92
CA GLY A 25 11.44 -18.23 -1.69
C GLY A 25 10.12 -17.52 -2.02
N GLY A 26 9.01 -18.26 -2.12
CA GLY A 26 7.69 -17.67 -2.39
C GLY A 26 7.22 -16.70 -1.29
N SER A 27 7.33 -17.09 -0.01
CA SER A 27 6.94 -16.22 1.10
C SER A 27 7.87 -15.01 1.23
N ALA A 28 9.18 -15.22 1.15
CA ALA A 28 10.15 -14.13 1.21
C ALA A 28 9.99 -13.15 0.03
N PHE A 29 9.71 -13.64 -1.18
CA PHE A 29 9.42 -12.78 -2.33
C PHE A 29 8.13 -11.99 -2.13
N ASN A 30 7.08 -12.63 -1.59
CA ASN A 30 5.81 -11.96 -1.31
C ASN A 30 5.98 -10.86 -0.24
N ASP A 31 6.72 -11.13 0.84
CA ASP A 31 7.00 -10.15 1.89
C ASP A 31 7.83 -8.97 1.38
N ASN A 32 8.87 -9.24 0.57
CA ASN A 32 9.66 -8.18 -0.06
C ASN A 32 8.82 -7.35 -1.04
N LYS A 33 7.91 -7.98 -1.78
CA LYS A 33 6.96 -7.29 -2.65
C LYS A 33 6.03 -6.39 -1.84
N ILE A 34 5.50 -6.88 -0.72
CA ILE A 34 4.64 -6.09 0.20
C ILE A 34 5.39 -4.86 0.71
N VAL A 35 6.64 -5.03 1.15
CA VAL A 35 7.50 -3.93 1.62
C VAL A 35 7.79 -2.92 0.50
N ALA A 36 8.06 -3.40 -0.72
CA ALA A 36 8.32 -2.55 -1.87
C ALA A 36 7.07 -1.78 -2.32
N ASP A 37 5.91 -2.44 -2.36
CA ASP A 37 4.63 -1.82 -2.70
C ASP A 37 4.24 -0.78 -1.63
N ALA A 38 4.47 -1.06 -0.33
CA ALA A 38 4.28 -0.11 0.76
C ALA A 38 5.20 1.12 0.65
N ALA A 39 6.47 0.92 0.30
CA ALA A 39 7.41 2.02 0.07
C ALA A 39 6.97 2.88 -1.13
N ARG A 40 6.58 2.23 -2.25
CA ARG A 40 6.04 2.91 -3.43
C ARG A 40 4.86 3.80 -3.05
N TYR A 41 3.90 3.26 -2.31
CA TYR A 41 2.70 4.00 -1.88
C TYR A 41 3.03 5.27 -1.11
N ARG A 42 3.99 5.21 -0.19
CA ARG A 42 4.41 6.40 0.56
C ARG A 42 5.10 7.44 -0.31
N THR A 43 5.94 7.01 -1.25
CA THR A 43 6.61 7.91 -2.20
C THR A 43 5.61 8.57 -3.14
N GLU A 44 4.62 7.83 -3.65
CA GLU A 44 3.54 8.38 -4.48
C GLU A 44 2.64 9.34 -3.68
N ALA A 45 2.24 8.97 -2.46
CA ALA A 45 1.46 9.83 -1.57
C ALA A 45 2.16 11.16 -1.30
N THR A 46 3.46 11.11 -1.02
CA THR A 46 4.27 12.30 -0.75
C THR A 46 4.32 13.21 -1.98
N GLN A 47 4.54 12.66 -3.18
CA GLN A 47 4.54 13.44 -4.42
C GLN A 47 3.21 14.16 -4.65
N ILE A 48 2.09 13.47 -4.46
CA ILE A 48 0.77 14.06 -4.66
C ILE A 48 0.47 15.11 -3.57
N SER A 49 0.80 14.83 -2.31
CA SER A 49 0.62 15.78 -1.20
C SER A 49 1.45 17.06 -1.38
N SER A 50 2.69 16.93 -1.84
CA SER A 50 3.53 18.07 -2.20
C SER A 50 2.95 18.87 -3.37
N ALA A 51 2.45 18.20 -4.41
CA ALA A 51 1.78 18.85 -5.54
C ALA A 51 0.52 19.61 -5.10
N ILE A 52 -0.29 19.04 -4.22
CA ILE A 52 -1.45 19.70 -3.61
C ILE A 52 -1.04 20.93 -2.79
N THR A 53 0.04 20.82 -2.02
CA THR A 53 0.54 21.93 -1.21
C THR A 53 1.01 23.08 -2.10
N LEU A 54 1.71 22.78 -3.20
CA LEU A 54 2.13 23.77 -4.18
C LEU A 54 0.93 24.41 -4.90
N PHE A 55 -0.06 23.61 -5.28
CA PHE A 55 -1.32 24.08 -5.86
C PHE A 55 -2.04 25.09 -4.94
N LYS A 56 -2.11 24.78 -3.64
CA LYS A 56 -2.69 25.67 -2.62
C LYS A 56 -1.83 26.92 -2.40
N SER A 57 -0.50 26.79 -2.42
CA SER A 57 0.44 27.91 -2.28
C SER A 57 0.29 28.95 -3.39
N ASP A 58 -0.09 28.53 -4.59
CA ASP A 58 -0.36 29.43 -5.72
C ASP A 58 -1.75 30.10 -5.65
N GLY A 59 -2.45 29.97 -4.52
CA GLY A 59 -3.75 30.61 -4.28
C GLY A 59 -4.95 29.82 -4.80
N ASN A 60 -4.75 28.59 -5.30
CA ASN A 60 -5.87 27.72 -5.68
C ASN A 60 -6.51 27.09 -4.44
N VAL A 61 -7.82 26.85 -4.50
CA VAL A 61 -8.57 26.18 -3.43
C VAL A 61 -8.98 24.78 -3.88
N ILE A 62 -8.77 23.79 -3.02
CA ILE A 62 -9.36 22.46 -3.21
C ILE A 62 -10.83 22.56 -2.81
N THR A 63 -11.70 22.50 -3.82
CA THR A 63 -13.17 22.45 -3.64
C THR A 63 -13.65 21.02 -3.89
N ASP A 64 -14.94 20.75 -3.66
CA ASP A 64 -15.53 19.43 -3.94
C ASP A 64 -15.47 19.03 -5.43
N LYS A 65 -15.15 19.98 -6.33
CA LYS A 65 -14.95 19.74 -7.76
C LYS A 65 -13.50 19.42 -8.14
N PHE A 66 -12.58 19.52 -7.19
CA PHE A 66 -11.16 19.26 -7.43
C PHE A 66 -10.95 17.78 -7.79
N VAL A 67 -10.32 17.55 -8.93
CA VAL A 67 -9.89 16.20 -9.35
C VAL A 67 -8.38 16.13 -9.32
N LEU A 68 -7.81 14.97 -8.95
CA LEU A 68 -6.35 14.76 -8.96
C LEU A 68 -5.72 15.06 -10.33
N GLN A 69 -6.49 14.91 -11.41
CA GLN A 69 -6.08 15.24 -12.76
C GLN A 69 -5.77 16.74 -12.94
N ASP A 70 -6.39 17.63 -12.16
CA ASP A 70 -6.10 19.08 -12.21
C ASP A 70 -4.63 19.36 -11.86
N LEU A 71 -4.00 18.53 -11.03
CA LEU A 71 -2.58 18.66 -10.69
C LEU A 71 -1.68 18.36 -11.89
N VAL A 72 -2.10 17.43 -12.76
CA VAL A 72 -1.37 17.11 -13.99
C VAL A 72 -1.60 18.19 -15.02
N ASP A 73 -2.85 18.58 -15.23
CA ASP A 73 -3.24 19.55 -16.25
C ASP A 73 -2.62 20.94 -15.98
N LYS A 74 -2.53 21.32 -14.70
CA LYS A 74 -1.89 22.57 -14.25
C LYS A 74 -0.40 22.43 -13.96
N LYS A 75 0.23 21.30 -14.29
CA LYS A 75 1.68 21.05 -14.20
C LYS A 75 2.28 21.06 -12.79
N TYR A 76 1.48 20.79 -11.76
CA TYR A 76 1.98 20.50 -10.42
C TYR A 76 2.49 19.06 -10.28
N LEU A 77 2.07 18.16 -11.19
CA LEU A 77 2.50 16.78 -11.27
C LEU A 77 2.74 16.40 -12.75
N ASN A 78 3.78 15.61 -13.05
CA ASN A 78 4.05 15.19 -14.42
C ASN A 78 3.08 14.11 -14.91
N ALA A 79 2.70 13.19 -14.02
CA ALA A 79 1.75 12.13 -14.28
C ALA A 79 1.14 11.68 -12.95
N LEU A 80 -0.15 11.32 -12.97
CA LEU A 80 -0.81 10.75 -11.80
C LEU A 80 -0.42 9.26 -11.68
N PRO A 81 0.13 8.81 -10.53
CA PRO A 81 0.34 7.38 -10.31
C PRO A 81 -1.00 6.63 -10.33
N ALA A 82 -1.00 5.41 -10.85
CA ALA A 82 -2.23 4.65 -11.05
C ALA A 82 -2.88 4.25 -9.71
N GLY A 83 -4.21 4.29 -9.65
CA GLY A 83 -5.00 3.81 -8.51
C GLY A 83 -5.28 4.85 -7.42
N TRP A 84 -4.73 6.06 -7.50
CA TRP A 84 -5.03 7.13 -6.53
C TRP A 84 -6.37 7.80 -6.83
N LEU A 85 -7.19 7.98 -5.79
CA LEU A 85 -8.49 8.63 -5.85
C LEU A 85 -8.50 9.94 -5.04
N PRO A 86 -9.21 10.98 -5.52
CA PRO A 86 -9.44 12.18 -4.74
C PRO A 86 -10.39 11.88 -3.57
N GLY A 87 -10.07 12.35 -2.37
CA GLY A 87 -10.97 12.41 -1.23
C GLY A 87 -11.18 13.86 -0.78
N SER A 88 -12.18 14.10 0.09
CA SER A 88 -12.48 15.41 0.66
C SER A 88 -11.30 15.91 1.50
N ASN A 89 -10.39 16.65 0.85
CA ASN A 89 -9.14 17.19 1.40
C ASN A 89 -8.02 16.16 1.71
N LYS A 90 -8.06 14.98 1.09
CA LYS A 90 -7.05 13.92 1.23
C LYS A 90 -6.95 13.08 -0.04
N ILE A 91 -5.87 12.32 -0.17
CA ILE A 91 -5.66 11.38 -1.27
C ILE A 91 -5.86 9.98 -0.75
N ILE A 92 -6.57 9.16 -1.52
CA ILE A 92 -6.98 7.82 -1.09
C ILE A 92 -6.35 6.83 -2.05
N MET A 93 -5.72 5.81 -1.47
CA MET A 93 -5.34 4.63 -2.21
C MET A 93 -6.29 3.50 -1.80
N PRO A 94 -7.23 3.11 -2.67
CA PRO A 94 -8.23 2.11 -2.32
C PRO A 94 -7.53 0.78 -2.08
N LEU A 95 -7.78 0.21 -0.90
CA LEU A 95 -7.41 -1.15 -0.59
C LEU A 95 -8.43 -2.11 -1.20
N ASP A 96 -7.92 -3.19 -1.78
CA ASP A 96 -8.75 -4.37 -2.00
C ASP A 96 -8.88 -5.14 -0.68
N THR A 97 -9.99 -4.94 0.02
CA THR A 97 -10.31 -5.61 1.30
C THR A 97 -10.64 -7.09 1.13
N SER A 98 -10.66 -7.61 -0.10
CA SER A 98 -10.80 -9.05 -0.35
C SER A 98 -9.44 -9.78 -0.46
N SER A 99 -8.34 -9.03 -0.37
CA SER A 99 -6.98 -9.54 -0.53
C SER A 99 -6.13 -9.31 0.72
N ASP A 100 -5.69 -10.40 1.34
CA ASP A 100 -4.72 -10.41 2.44
C ASP A 100 -3.44 -9.62 2.12
N ALA A 101 -2.98 -9.69 0.87
CA ALA A 101 -1.75 -9.03 0.44
C ALA A 101 -1.92 -7.50 0.43
N SER A 102 -3.08 -7.02 0.02
CA SER A 102 -3.42 -5.60 0.03
C SER A 102 -3.41 -5.08 1.47
N GLU A 103 -4.11 -5.76 2.38
CA GLU A 103 -4.11 -5.42 3.81
C GLU A 103 -2.70 -5.40 4.41
N ALA A 104 -1.85 -6.37 4.06
CA ALA A 104 -0.47 -6.41 4.50
C ALA A 104 0.35 -5.21 4.00
N VAL A 105 0.15 -4.77 2.76
CA VAL A 105 0.79 -3.56 2.20
C VAL A 105 0.37 -2.33 2.99
N CYS A 106 -0.92 -2.22 3.32
CA CYS A 106 -1.44 -1.11 4.10
C CYS A 106 -0.80 -1.02 5.49
N ILE A 107 -0.88 -2.11 6.27
CA ILE A 107 -0.31 -2.16 7.62
C ILE A 107 1.18 -1.88 7.58
N THR A 108 1.89 -2.45 6.60
CA THR A 108 3.33 -2.22 6.43
C THR A 108 3.61 -0.76 6.15
N ALA A 109 2.84 -0.09 5.29
CA ALA A 109 3.02 1.32 4.99
C ALA A 109 2.79 2.20 6.24
N ILE A 110 1.77 1.89 7.04
CA ILE A 110 1.45 2.58 8.30
C ILE A 110 2.59 2.42 9.32
N GLU A 111 3.06 1.18 9.52
CA GLU A 111 4.14 0.87 10.46
C GLU A 111 5.45 1.54 10.04
N GLN A 112 5.76 1.55 8.74
CA GLN A 112 6.94 2.23 8.22
C GLN A 112 6.85 3.75 8.37
N SER A 113 5.65 4.32 8.41
CA SER A 113 5.43 5.73 8.74
C SER A 113 5.48 6.01 10.24
N GLY A 114 5.61 4.98 11.09
CA GLY A 114 5.76 5.11 12.54
C GLY A 114 4.44 5.10 13.33
N TYR A 115 3.32 4.83 12.68
CA TYR A 115 2.00 4.85 13.31
C TYR A 115 1.54 3.44 13.65
N LYS A 116 0.67 3.33 14.66
CA LYS A 116 -0.01 2.10 15.06
C LYS A 116 -1.43 2.45 15.50
N PHE A 117 -2.40 1.66 15.08
CA PHE A 117 -3.80 1.84 15.44
C PHE A 117 -4.29 0.63 16.22
N ASP A 118 -5.02 0.91 17.30
CA ASP A 118 -5.72 -0.10 18.06
C ASP A 118 -7.02 -0.46 17.34
N PRO A 119 -7.28 -1.74 17.02
CA PRO A 119 -8.53 -2.17 16.40
C PRO A 119 -9.77 -1.98 17.29
N ALA A 120 -9.61 -1.68 18.58
CA ALA A 120 -10.71 -1.27 19.46
C ALA A 120 -11.13 0.20 19.26
N ASP A 121 -10.36 0.99 18.52
CA ASP A 121 -10.65 2.40 18.24
C ASP A 121 -11.75 2.53 17.16
N THR A 122 -12.52 3.60 17.25
CA THR A 122 -13.53 3.95 16.26
C THR A 122 -12.89 4.19 14.89
N LYS A 123 -13.56 3.68 13.84
CA LYS A 123 -13.13 3.79 12.43
C LYS A 123 -11.77 3.14 12.15
N VAL A 124 -11.49 2.03 12.81
CA VAL A 124 -10.32 1.17 12.58
C VAL A 124 -10.83 -0.26 12.43
N ASP A 125 -10.53 -0.91 11.32
CA ASP A 125 -10.84 -2.33 11.11
C ASP A 125 -9.67 -3.21 11.60
N ALA A 126 -9.97 -4.38 12.16
CA ALA A 126 -8.93 -5.34 12.53
C ALA A 126 -8.29 -5.96 11.27
N TYR A 127 -6.97 -6.12 11.27
CA TYR A 127 -6.26 -6.81 10.20
C TYR A 127 -6.58 -8.31 10.19
N SER A 128 -6.90 -8.87 9.01
CA SER A 128 -7.39 -10.26 8.89
C SER A 128 -6.40 -11.31 9.39
N LYS A 129 -5.08 -11.05 9.33
CA LYS A 129 -4.05 -12.00 9.82
C LYS A 129 -3.59 -11.76 11.25
N ASP A 130 -3.72 -10.54 11.77
CA ASP A 130 -3.33 -10.21 13.15
C ASP A 130 -4.36 -9.25 13.76
N PRO A 131 -5.32 -9.76 14.55
CA PRO A 131 -6.39 -8.95 15.12
C PRO A 131 -5.91 -7.97 16.20
N LYS A 132 -4.60 -7.90 16.46
CA LYS A 132 -3.99 -6.86 17.31
C LYS A 132 -3.57 -5.61 16.53
N LYS A 133 -3.58 -5.66 15.19
CA LYS A 133 -3.23 -4.55 14.32
C LYS A 133 -4.49 -3.96 13.70
N GLY A 134 -4.58 -2.64 13.71
CA GLY A 134 -5.70 -1.89 13.14
C GLY A 134 -5.35 -1.24 11.80
N ILE A 135 -6.30 -1.30 10.85
CA ILE A 135 -6.31 -0.57 9.58
C ILE A 135 -7.27 0.63 9.73
N PRO A 136 -6.78 1.88 9.74
CA PRO A 136 -7.64 3.04 9.88
C PRO A 136 -8.47 3.30 8.62
N HIS A 137 -9.71 3.75 8.82
CA HIS A 137 -10.56 4.25 7.73
C HIS A 137 -10.09 5.63 7.28
N CYS A 138 -10.31 5.93 5.99
CA CYS A 138 -9.96 7.22 5.40
C CYS A 138 -10.68 8.41 6.03
N ASP A 139 -11.83 8.22 6.69
CA ASP A 139 -12.65 9.27 7.30
C ASP A 139 -12.41 9.45 8.81
N LYS A 140 -11.37 8.81 9.38
CA LYS A 140 -10.95 9.03 10.77
C LYS A 140 -10.47 10.49 10.93
N PRO A 141 -11.07 11.28 11.85
CA PRO A 141 -10.85 12.73 11.95
C PRO A 141 -9.45 13.12 12.43
N GLU A 142 -8.74 12.22 13.13
CA GLU A 142 -7.38 12.43 13.65
C GLU A 142 -6.31 11.70 12.83
N LEU A 143 -6.65 11.24 11.62
CA LEU A 143 -5.68 10.56 10.78
C LEU A 143 -4.69 11.58 10.20
N ASP A 144 -3.41 11.41 10.55
CA ASP A 144 -2.34 12.23 9.99
C ASP A 144 -2.37 12.16 8.45
N PRO A 145 -2.29 13.30 7.74
CA PRO A 145 -2.27 13.33 6.27
C PRO A 145 -1.17 12.49 5.63
N MET A 146 -0.11 12.16 6.39
CA MET A 146 1.00 11.31 5.95
C MET A 146 0.75 9.81 6.17
N VAL A 147 -0.33 9.43 6.86
CA VAL A 147 -0.74 8.03 7.01
C VAL A 147 -1.56 7.63 5.79
N PRO A 148 -1.10 6.66 4.99
CA PRO A 148 -1.89 6.14 3.88
C PRO A 148 -3.14 5.47 4.46
N CYS A 149 -4.30 6.03 4.14
CA CYS A 149 -5.57 5.42 4.47
C CYS A 149 -5.91 4.36 3.41
N CYS A 150 -6.38 3.20 3.86
CA CYS A 150 -6.49 2.04 2.99
C CYS A 150 -7.96 1.63 2.82
N VAL A 151 -8.74 1.67 3.89
CA VAL A 151 -10.16 1.32 3.80
C VAL A 151 -10.96 2.58 3.54
N ASN A 152 -11.48 2.69 2.31
CA ASN A 152 -12.52 3.67 1.98
C ASN A 152 -13.90 3.07 2.29
N LYS A 153 -14.17 2.78 3.57
CA LYS A 153 -15.55 2.75 4.03
C LYS A 153 -15.91 4.22 4.21
N THR A 154 -16.42 4.83 3.15
CA THR A 154 -17.32 5.96 3.36
C THR A 154 -18.31 5.49 4.42
N ALA A 155 -18.31 6.12 5.60
CA ALA A 155 -19.53 6.19 6.38
C ALA A 155 -20.63 6.51 5.36
N GLU A 156 -21.58 5.59 5.31
CA GLU A 156 -22.58 5.34 4.29
C GLU A 156 -22.90 6.54 3.38
N ALA A 157 -23.08 6.24 2.09
CA ALA A 157 -24.04 7.01 1.32
C ALA A 157 -25.37 6.99 2.09
N GLY A 158 -25.66 8.06 2.83
CA GLY A 158 -26.79 8.22 3.74
C GLY A 158 -26.68 9.52 4.52
#